data_AF-A0A2H1FGM5-F1
#
_entry.id   AF-A0A2H1FGM5-F1
#
_cell.length_a   1.000
_cell.length_b   1.000
_cell.length_c   1.000
_cell.angle_alpha   90.00
_cell.angle_beta   90.00
_cell.angle_gamma   90.00
#
_symmetry.space_group_name_H-M   'P 1'
#
loop_
_entity.id
_entity.type
_entity.pdbx_description
1 polymer ?
#
loop_
_entity_poly.entity_id
_entity_poly.type
_entity_poly.pdbx_seq_one_letter_code
_entity_poly.pdbx_strand_id
1 'polypeptide(L)' 'MSVFKRGDRVRVVESSENSTKTYVIKKIFESDDGIPLYLLKSETSCALSLFYENEEAGLERVT' A
#
# COMPACT_ATOMS: atom_id res chain seq x y z
N MET A 1 11.72 -9.19 -3.85
CA MET A 1 11.57 -8.88 -2.41
C MET A 1 10.86 -7.54 -2.29
N SER A 2 9.71 -7.50 -1.62
CA SER A 2 8.93 -6.27 -1.45
C SER A 2 9.74 -5.23 -0.65
N VAL A 3 9.78 -3.98 -1.13
CA VAL A 3 10.57 -2.87 -0.56
C VAL A 3 10.00 -2.38 0.79
N PHE A 4 8.74 -2.74 1.05
CA PHE A 4 8.00 -2.35 2.23
C PHE A 4 7.98 -3.42 3.31
N LYS A 5 7.68 -3.01 4.53
CA LYS A 5 7.55 -3.90 5.69
C LYS A 5 6.25 -3.63 6.44
N ARG A 6 5.81 -4.63 7.20
CA ARG A 6 4.69 -4.45 8.13
C ARG A 6 5.02 -3.33 9.12
N GLY A 7 4.09 -2.39 9.28
CA GLY A 7 4.24 -1.21 10.12
C GLY A 7 4.66 0.04 9.35
N ASP A 8 5.13 -0.08 8.12
CA ASP A 8 5.44 1.08 7.29
C ASP A 8 4.18 1.93 7.05
N ARG A 9 4.36 3.24 7.19
CA ARG A 9 3.38 4.24 6.79
C ARG A 9 3.57 4.55 5.31
N VAL A 10 2.49 4.46 4.56
CA VAL A 10 2.49 4.66 3.12
C VAL A 10 1.30 5.50 2.69
N ARG A 11 1.44 6.15 1.54
CA ARG A 11 0.34 6.73 0.77
C ARG A 11 0.21 5.99 -0.55
N VAL A 12 -1.01 5.91 -1.06
CA VAL A 12 -1.27 5.43 -2.41
C VAL A 12 -1.07 6.61 -3.36
N VAL A 13 -0.21 6.41 -4.37
CA VAL A 13 0.07 7.37 -5.42
C VAL A 13 -0.44 6.78 -6.72
N GLU A 14 -1.44 7.42 -7.32
CA GLU A 14 -1.94 7.06 -8.63
C GLU A 14 -1.46 8.10 -9.63
N SER A 15 -1.21 7.69 -10.88
CA SER A 15 -0.65 8.54 -11.93
C SER A 15 -1.47 9.82 -12.20
N SER A 16 -2.75 9.78 -11.85
CA SER A 16 -3.72 10.86 -12.04
C SER A 16 -3.89 11.74 -10.79
N GLU A 17 -3.65 11.19 -9.60
CA GLU A 17 -4.00 11.85 -8.35
C GLU A 17 -3.14 11.35 -7.18
N ASN A 18 -2.58 12.30 -6.42
CA ASN A 18 -1.91 11.98 -5.17
C ASN A 18 -2.95 11.90 -4.06
N SER A 19 -3.19 10.70 -3.52
CA SER A 19 -4.07 10.57 -2.36
C SER A 19 -3.42 11.20 -1.12
N THR A 20 -4.14 12.07 -0.43
CA THR A 20 -3.72 12.59 0.89
C THR A 20 -3.98 11.58 2.02
N LYS A 21 -4.60 10.44 1.73
CA LYS A 21 -4.88 9.40 2.72
C LYS A 21 -3.63 8.59 3.01
N THR A 22 -3.27 8.50 4.28
CA THR A 22 -2.19 7.66 4.77
C THR A 22 -2.72 6.33 5.29
N TYR A 23 -1.91 5.31 5.09
CA TYR A 23 -2.19 3.95 5.50
C TYR A 23 -0.98 3.34 6.21
N VAL A 24 -1.23 2.30 7.01
CA VAL A 24 -0.19 1.48 7.62
C VAL A 24 -0.27 0.08 7.04
N ILE A 25 0.86 -0.45 6.57
CA ILE A 25 0.94 -1.82 6.06
C ILE A 25 0.76 -2.80 7.23
N LYS A 26 -0.31 -3.59 7.18
CA LYS A 26 -0.61 -4.64 8.17
C LYS A 26 -0.06 -5.99 7.77
N LYS A 27 -0.05 -6.30 6.48
CA LYS A 27 0.48 -7.55 5.96
C LYS A 27 0.87 -7.39 4.49
N ILE A 28 1.85 -8.18 4.08
CA ILE A 28 2.32 -8.27 2.70
C ILE A 28 2.12 -9.73 2.30
N PHE A 29 1.54 -9.94 1.14
CA PHE A 29 1.33 -11.25 0.55
C PHE A 29 2.08 -11.29 -0.78
N GLU A 30 2.58 -12.46 -1.12
CA GLU A 30 3.09 -12.74 -2.45
C GLU A 30 1.97 -13.43 -3.23
N SER A 31 1.61 -12.88 -4.39
CA SER A 31 0.65 -13.51 -5.29
C SER A 31 1.38 -14.58 -6.13
N ASP A 32 0.66 -15.56 -6.68
CA ASP A 32 1.25 -16.61 -7.54
C ASP A 32 2.03 -16.03 -8.74
N ASP A 33 1.63 -14.86 -9.23
CA ASP A 33 2.31 -14.14 -10.33
C ASP A 33 3.57 -13.37 -9.88
N GLY A 34 3.98 -13.50 -8.61
CA GLY A 34 5.15 -12.82 -8.02
C GLY A 34 4.94 -11.35 -7.68
N ILE A 35 3.72 -10.82 -7.88
CA ILE A 35 3.41 -9.41 -7.63
C ILE A 35 2.93 -9.24 -6.18
N PRO A 36 3.53 -8.31 -5.41
CA PRO A 36 3.20 -8.14 -4.00
C PRO A 36 1.82 -7.50 -3.81
N LEU A 37 1.06 -8.06 -2.86
CA LEU A 37 -0.23 -7.56 -2.42
C LEU A 37 -0.14 -7.04 -0.99
N TYR A 38 -0.63 -5.83 -0.75
CA TYR A 38 -0.51 -5.13 0.52
C TYR A 38 -1.87 -4.99 1.21
N LEU A 39 -1.95 -5.43 2.46
CA LEU A 39 -3.08 -5.11 3.32
C LEU A 39 -2.80 -3.80 4.05
N LEU A 40 -3.52 -2.76 3.67
CA LEU A 40 -3.42 -1.41 4.19
C LEU A 40 -4.49 -1.17 5.25
N LYS A 41 -4.12 -0.57 6.38
CA LYS A 41 -5.07 -0.04 7.36
C LYS A 41 -5.06 1.48 7.28
N SER A 42 -6.22 2.08 7.04
CA SER A 42 -6.37 3.53 7.14
C SER A 42 -6.03 4.01 8.55
N GLU A 43 -5.38 5.17 8.66
CA GLU A 43 -5.13 5.77 9.98
C GLU A 43 -6.35 6.49 10.54
N THR A 44 -7.21 7.00 9.66
CA THR A 44 -8.41 7.77 10.02
C THR A 44 -9.66 6.91 10.17
N SER A 45 -9.63 5.67 9.69
CA SER A 45 -10.76 4.75 9.78
C SER A 45 -10.32 3.32 10.11
N CYS A 46 -11.19 2.52 10.73
CA CYS A 46 -10.93 1.10 10.96
C CYS A 46 -11.03 0.24 9.69
N ALA A 47 -11.09 0.85 8.51
CA ALA A 47 -11.16 0.14 7.24
C ALA A 47 -9.80 -0.48 6.89
N LEU A 48 -9.87 -1.71 6.37
CA LEU A 48 -8.75 -2.40 5.75
C LEU A 48 -8.98 -2.42 4.24
N SER A 49 -7.94 -2.08 3.49
CA SER A 49 -7.94 -2.09 2.03
C SER A 49 -6.87 -3.04 1.53
N LEU A 50 -7.17 -3.80 0.49
CA LEU A 50 -6.16 -4.55 -0.24
C LEU A 50 -5.68 -3.69 -1.41
N PHE A 51 -4.36 -3.57 -1.56
CA PHE A 51 -3.73 -2.81 -2.61
C PHE A 51 -2.77 -3.69 -3.40
N TYR A 52 -2.87 -3.63 -4.71
CA TYR A 52 -1.98 -4.29 -5.65
C TYR A 52 -1.20 -3.23 -6.40
N GLU A 53 0.12 -3.40 -6.46
CA GLU A 53 0.99 -2.48 -7.16
C GLU A 53 0.96 -2.77 -8.66
N ASN A 54 0.76 -1.74 -9.48
CA ASN A 54 0.77 -1.85 -10.94
C ASN A 54 1.46 -0.62 -11.56
N GLU A 55 1.48 -0.52 -12.89
CA GLU A 55 2.16 0.58 -13.60
C GLU A 55 1.52 1.95 -13.38
N GLU A 56 0.25 1.98 -12.98
CA GLU A 56 -0.54 3.22 -12.84
C GLU A 56 -0.63 3.70 -11.39
N ALA A 57 -0.45 2.79 -10.42
CA ALA A 57 -0.63 3.02 -9.00
C ALA A 57 0.45 2.30 -8.17
N GLY A 58 1.08 3.07 -7.28
CA GLY A 58 2.12 2.59 -6.38
C GLY A 58 1.93 3.03 -4.94
N LEU A 59 2.83 2.54 -4.08
CA LEU A 59 2.95 2.99 -2.70
C LEU A 59 4.19 3.88 -2.55
N GLU A 60 4.04 4.94 -1.77
CA GLU A 60 5.16 5.78 -1.35
C GLU A 60 5.24 5.81 0.17
N ARG A 61 6.45 5.66 0.71
CA ARG A 61 6.67 5.70 2.16
C ARG A 61 6.54 7.13 2.67
N VAL A 62 5.74 7.32 3.71
CA VAL A 62 5.59 8.59 4.41
C VAL A 62 6.45 8.53 5.68
N THR A 63 7.41 9.44 5.80
CA THR A 63 8.32 9.54 6.97
C THR A 63 7.66 10.32 8.10
#